data_AF-A0A0B1SHK5-F1
#
_entry.id   AF-A0A0B1SHK5-F1
#
_cell.length_a   1.000
_cell.length_b   1.000
_cell.length_c   1.000
_cell.angle_alpha   90.00
_cell.angle_beta   90.00
_cell.angle_gamma   90.00
#
_symmetry.space_group_name_H-M   'P 1'
#
loop_
_entity.id
_entity.type
_entity.pdbx_description
1 polymer ?
#
loop_
_entity_poly.entity_id
_entity_poly.type
_entity_poly.pdbx_seq_one_letter_code
_entity_poly.pdbx_strand_id
1 'polypeptide(L)'
;MRRLWVEFFPVLCSSLESENEIEVIESFIDSIAECVMQLGAGGLTKEDVEKITMVISEQLKAHEDRRLEAEAEEAEEDADADEVKEKLTDEAELEGEVLARISDLIHNMFETFGDAFFDLVEPLLPSFVQLIDFHRAYPSRQYGICYIDDCIEFAPSKCARYQEQFVPVMLRCLADEYPEFAKQLLTDSGNGC
;
A
#
# COMPACT_ATOMS: atom_id res chain seq x y z
N MET A 1 1.51 -5.76 26.27
CA MET A 1 1.25 -5.06 25.00
C MET A 1 -0.20 -5.10 24.57
N ARG A 2 -0.85 -6.27 24.53
CA ARG A 2 -2.29 -6.40 24.18
C ARG A 2 -3.23 -5.40 24.87
N ARG A 3 -3.06 -5.14 26.18
CA ARG A 3 -3.90 -4.19 26.91
C ARG A 3 -3.77 -2.75 26.37
N LEU A 4 -2.57 -2.34 25.98
CA LEU A 4 -2.34 -1.04 25.35
C LEU A 4 -2.98 -1.02 23.97
N TRP A 5 -2.76 -2.06 23.15
CA TRP A 5 -3.41 -2.16 21.83
C TRP A 5 -4.93 -1.95 21.89
N VAL A 6 -5.61 -2.64 22.82
CA VAL A 6 -7.07 -2.52 22.98
C VAL A 6 -7.53 -1.10 23.33
N GLU A 7 -6.69 -0.32 24.01
CA GLU A 7 -7.00 1.07 24.36
C GLU A 7 -6.59 2.06 23.25
N PHE A 8 -5.45 1.84 22.60
CA PHE A 8 -4.87 2.75 21.61
C PHE A 8 -5.39 2.54 20.19
N PHE A 9 -5.57 1.30 19.74
CA PHE A 9 -5.94 0.98 18.36
C PHE A 9 -7.27 1.62 17.92
N PRO A 10 -8.35 1.61 18.74
CA PRO A 10 -9.59 2.28 18.37
C PRO A 10 -9.44 3.80 18.22
N VAL A 11 -8.62 4.42 19.08
CA VAL A 11 -8.35 5.87 19.03
C VAL A 11 -7.56 6.19 17.78
N LEU A 12 -6.53 5.42 17.47
CA LEU A 12 -5.70 5.60 16.29
C LEU A 12 -6.53 5.44 14.99
N CYS A 13 -7.41 4.43 14.92
CA CYS A 13 -8.34 4.28 13.81
C CYS A 13 -9.28 5.50 13.67
N SER A 14 -9.85 5.96 14.77
CA SER A 14 -10.74 7.13 14.75
C SER A 14 -10.02 8.41 14.36
N SER A 15 -8.74 8.57 14.71
CA SER A 15 -7.93 9.71 14.27
C SER A 15 -7.69 9.65 12.76
N LEU A 16 -7.31 8.48 12.22
CA LEU A 16 -7.10 8.27 10.78
C LEU A 16 -8.34 8.61 9.93
N GLU A 17 -9.56 8.42 10.45
CA GLU A 17 -10.81 8.73 9.73
C GLU A 17 -10.99 10.24 9.45
N SER A 18 -10.27 11.12 10.12
CA SER A 18 -10.40 12.59 9.97
C SER A 18 -9.08 13.33 9.75
N GLU A 19 -7.96 12.60 9.71
CA GLU A 19 -6.64 13.18 9.51
C GLU A 19 -6.42 13.57 8.05
N ASN A 20 -5.80 14.72 7.81
CA ASN A 20 -5.49 15.23 6.48
C ASN A 20 -3.98 15.47 6.29
N GLU A 21 -3.21 15.56 7.37
CA GLU A 21 -1.76 15.74 7.30
C GLU A 21 -1.10 14.40 6.92
N ILE A 22 -0.55 14.33 5.69
CA ILE A 22 -0.01 13.10 5.10
C ILE A 22 1.09 12.49 5.98
N GLU A 23 1.97 13.30 6.56
CA GLU A 23 3.03 12.85 7.48
C GLU A 23 2.47 12.22 8.77
N VAL A 24 1.30 12.70 9.24
CA VAL A 24 0.64 12.13 10.43
C VAL A 24 -0.04 10.82 10.08
N ILE A 25 -0.65 10.73 8.89
CA ILE A 25 -1.22 9.49 8.35
C ILE A 25 -0.13 8.43 8.22
N GLU A 26 1.01 8.77 7.61
CA GLU A 26 2.20 7.92 7.50
C GLU A 26 2.60 7.36 8.88
N SER A 27 2.79 8.23 9.88
CA SER A 27 3.20 7.82 11.22
C SER A 27 2.18 6.92 11.93
N PHE A 28 0.89 7.14 11.70
CA PHE A 28 -0.16 6.28 12.24
C PHE A 28 -0.15 4.89 11.60
N ILE A 29 0.03 4.80 10.28
CA ILE A 29 0.10 3.51 9.58
C ILE A 29 1.36 2.74 10.00
N ASP A 30 2.50 3.43 10.12
CA ASP A 30 3.76 2.87 10.63
C ASP A 30 3.58 2.29 12.04
N SER A 31 2.93 3.05 12.93
CA SER A 31 2.61 2.61 14.30
C SER A 31 1.74 1.35 14.32
N ILE A 32 0.77 1.22 13.40
CA ILE A 32 -0.04 -0.01 13.26
C ILE A 32 0.87 -1.16 12.81
N ALA A 33 1.70 -0.95 11.79
CA ALA A 33 2.60 -1.97 11.24
C ALA A 33 3.54 -2.54 12.30
N GLU A 34 4.20 -1.68 13.07
CA GLU A 34 5.08 -2.11 14.17
C GLU A 34 4.31 -2.89 15.26
N CYS A 35 3.10 -2.45 15.59
CA CYS A 35 2.27 -3.13 16.57
C CYS A 35 1.85 -4.52 16.10
N VAL A 36 1.53 -4.70 14.81
CA VAL A 36 1.19 -6.01 14.23
C VAL A 36 2.34 -6.98 14.43
N MET A 37 3.57 -6.60 14.03
CA MET A 37 4.75 -7.45 14.20
C MET A 37 4.98 -7.85 15.66
N GLN A 38 4.85 -6.88 16.57
CA GLN A 38 5.18 -7.11 17.97
C GLN A 38 4.09 -7.88 18.73
N LEU A 39 2.83 -7.78 18.32
CA LEU A 39 1.72 -8.56 18.89
C LEU A 39 1.69 -9.98 18.32
N GLY A 40 2.00 -10.14 17.03
CA GLY A 40 1.87 -11.38 16.27
C GLY A 40 0.45 -11.94 16.28
N ALA A 41 0.29 -13.14 15.71
CA ALA A 41 -1.04 -13.74 15.49
C ALA A 41 -1.82 -13.97 16.80
N GLY A 42 -1.13 -14.28 17.91
CA GLY A 42 -1.77 -14.49 19.21
C GLY A 42 -2.20 -13.20 19.92
N GLY A 43 -1.70 -12.04 19.47
CA GLY A 43 -1.98 -10.73 20.05
C GLY A 43 -3.07 -9.94 19.32
N LEU A 44 -3.60 -10.46 18.21
CA LEU A 44 -4.62 -9.83 17.38
C LEU A 44 -5.87 -10.72 17.30
N THR A 45 -7.04 -10.10 17.47
CA THR A 45 -8.32 -10.78 17.29
C THR A 45 -8.78 -10.67 15.85
N LYS A 46 -9.77 -11.48 15.45
CA LYS A 46 -10.38 -11.39 14.11
C LYS A 46 -10.89 -9.98 13.80
N GLU A 47 -11.50 -9.32 14.78
CA GLU A 47 -12.00 -7.94 14.65
C GLU A 47 -10.86 -6.94 14.44
N ASP A 48 -9.72 -7.13 15.12
CA ASP A 48 -8.53 -6.29 14.90
C ASP A 48 -8.04 -6.44 13.46
N VAL A 49 -7.89 -7.68 12.96
CA VAL A 49 -7.41 -7.97 11.60
C VAL A 49 -8.36 -7.40 10.54
N GLU A 50 -9.67 -7.54 10.72
CA GLU A 50 -10.69 -6.96 9.84
C GLU A 50 -10.62 -5.42 9.83
N LYS A 51 -10.48 -4.78 11.00
CA LYS A 51 -10.37 -3.31 11.11
C LYS A 51 -9.05 -2.80 10.51
N ILE A 52 -7.93 -3.52 10.69
CA ILE A 52 -6.65 -3.19 10.01
C ILE A 52 -6.81 -3.25 8.49
N THR A 53 -7.46 -4.31 7.99
CA THR A 53 -7.74 -4.45 6.54
C THR A 53 -8.60 -3.29 6.03
N MET A 54 -9.58 -2.86 6.83
CA MET A 54 -10.41 -1.70 6.50
C MET A 54 -9.60 -0.41 6.45
N VAL A 55 -8.68 -0.20 7.40
CA VAL A 55 -7.75 0.95 7.38
C VAL A 55 -6.91 0.94 6.09
N ILE A 56 -6.33 -0.21 5.70
CA ILE A 56 -5.58 -0.33 4.44
C ILE A 56 -6.45 0.08 3.25
N SER A 57 -7.68 -0.46 3.18
CA SER A 57 -8.62 -0.16 2.11
C SER A 57 -8.99 1.33 2.04
N GLU A 58 -9.23 1.96 3.20
CA GLU A 58 -9.61 3.37 3.30
C GLU A 58 -8.44 4.28 2.89
N GLN A 59 -7.22 3.97 3.31
CA GLN A 59 -6.03 4.76 2.98
C GLN A 59 -5.64 4.63 1.50
N LEU A 60 -5.76 3.44 0.89
CA LEU A 60 -5.57 3.29 -0.56
C LEU A 60 -6.61 4.09 -1.36
N LYS A 61 -7.85 4.15 -0.87
CA LYS A 61 -8.87 4.99 -1.49
C LYS A 61 -8.56 6.47 -1.32
N ALA A 62 -8.16 6.89 -0.13
CA ALA A 62 -7.82 8.29 0.15
C ALA A 62 -6.62 8.76 -0.69
N HIS A 63 -5.61 7.91 -0.89
CA HIS A 63 -4.51 8.15 -1.82
C HIS A 63 -5.02 8.40 -3.26
N GLU A 64 -5.94 7.57 -3.73
CA GLU A 64 -6.52 7.72 -5.07
C GLU A 64 -7.36 9.01 -5.19
N ASP A 65 -8.15 9.33 -4.17
CA ASP A 65 -8.96 10.55 -4.14
C ASP A 65 -8.06 11.80 -4.18
N ARG A 66 -7.00 11.86 -3.37
CA ARG A 66 -6.03 12.98 -3.38
C ARG A 66 -5.28 13.12 -4.71
N ARG A 67 -4.89 12.00 -5.34
CA ARG A 67 -4.29 12.04 -6.69
C ARG A 67 -5.24 12.64 -7.72
N LEU A 68 -6.52 12.27 -7.69
CA LEU A 68 -7.53 12.81 -8.61
C LEU A 68 -7.77 14.30 -8.38
N GLU A 69 -7.71 14.76 -7.13
CA GLU A 69 -7.78 16.18 -6.78
C GLU A 69 -6.57 16.96 -7.31
N ALA A 70 -5.37 16.41 -7.12
CA ALA A 70 -4.12 16.95 -7.67
C ALA A 70 -4.16 17.09 -9.21
N GLU A 71 -4.62 16.06 -9.93
CA GLU A 71 -4.76 16.11 -11.39
C GLU A 71 -5.82 17.14 -11.84
N ALA A 72 -6.85 17.36 -11.04
CA ALA A 72 -7.85 18.38 -11.32
C ALA A 72 -7.28 19.80 -11.13
N GLU A 73 -6.45 20.01 -10.10
CA GLU A 73 -5.74 21.27 -9.86
C GLU A 73 -4.73 21.57 -10.98
N GLU A 74 -3.99 20.57 -11.47
CA GLU A 74 -3.07 20.71 -12.62
C GLU A 74 -3.79 21.15 -13.90
N ALA A 75 -5.05 20.73 -14.07
CA ALA A 75 -5.84 21.03 -15.26
C ALA A 75 -6.49 22.43 -15.24
N GLU A 76 -6.39 23.19 -14.14
CA GLU A 76 -6.97 24.54 -14.04
C GLU A 76 -6.19 25.57 -14.89
N GLU A 77 -6.88 26.24 -15.83
CA GLU A 77 -6.26 27.13 -16.84
C GLU A 77 -5.53 28.36 -16.26
N ASP A 78 -5.87 28.78 -15.05
CA ASP A 78 -5.35 30.01 -14.41
C ASP A 78 -4.16 29.76 -13.48
N ALA A 79 -3.70 28.51 -13.33
CA ALA A 79 -2.64 28.17 -12.39
C ALA A 79 -1.22 28.41 -12.96
N ASP A 80 -0.27 28.79 -12.11
CA ASP A 80 1.14 28.88 -12.50
C ASP A 80 1.71 27.46 -12.64
N ALA A 81 2.02 27.07 -13.88
CA ALA A 81 2.45 25.72 -14.21
C ALA A 81 3.71 25.26 -13.47
N ASP A 82 4.62 26.18 -13.12
CA ASP A 82 5.84 25.81 -12.39
C ASP A 82 5.55 25.61 -10.89
N GLU A 83 4.73 26.48 -10.28
CA GLU A 83 4.34 26.39 -8.85
C GLU A 83 3.46 25.16 -8.58
N VAL A 84 2.49 24.89 -9.45
CA VAL A 84 1.64 23.69 -9.35
C VAL A 84 2.47 22.42 -9.50
N LYS A 85 3.39 22.39 -10.45
CA LYS A 85 4.23 21.21 -10.67
C LYS A 85 5.16 20.91 -9.48
N GLU A 86 5.75 21.94 -8.87
CA GLU A 86 6.57 21.78 -7.65
C GLU A 86 5.73 21.20 -6.51
N LYS A 87 4.57 21.81 -6.23
CA LYS A 87 3.62 21.33 -5.21
C LYS A 87 3.20 19.88 -5.43
N LEU A 88 2.80 19.52 -6.65
CA LEU A 88 2.37 18.16 -6.99
C LEU A 88 3.50 17.13 -6.87
N THR A 89 4.74 17.55 -7.11
CA THR A 89 5.92 16.68 -6.94
C THR A 89 6.13 16.39 -5.46
N ASP A 90 6.09 17.42 -4.61
CA ASP A 90 6.24 17.28 -3.15
C ASP A 90 5.12 16.42 -2.54
N GLU A 91 3.87 16.63 -2.97
CA GLU A 91 2.72 15.81 -2.54
C GLU A 91 2.87 14.35 -2.98
N ALA A 92 3.34 14.10 -4.20
CA ALA A 92 3.58 12.74 -4.69
C ALA A 92 4.70 12.01 -3.92
N GLU A 93 5.73 12.73 -3.47
CA GLU A 93 6.78 12.18 -2.61
C GLU A 93 6.21 11.79 -1.24
N LEU A 94 5.43 12.66 -0.59
CA LEU A 94 4.78 12.37 0.69
C LEU A 94 3.79 11.21 0.61
N GLU A 95 2.99 11.14 -0.46
CA GLU A 95 2.10 10.01 -0.72
C GLU A 95 2.87 8.70 -0.93
N GLY A 96 4.07 8.78 -1.52
CA GLY A 96 4.98 7.64 -1.64
C GLY A 96 5.34 7.02 -0.30
N GLU A 97 5.61 7.84 0.72
CA GLU A 97 5.90 7.38 2.08
C GLU A 97 4.70 6.70 2.74
N VAL A 98 3.48 7.22 2.54
CA VAL A 98 2.25 6.55 3.00
C VAL A 98 2.09 5.18 2.35
N LEU A 99 2.30 5.07 1.04
CA LEU A 99 2.26 3.79 0.33
C LEU A 99 3.34 2.82 0.83
N ALA A 100 4.51 3.32 1.20
CA ALA A 100 5.58 2.54 1.82
C ALA A 100 5.11 1.92 3.13
N ARG A 101 4.49 2.71 4.01
CA ARG A 101 3.94 2.23 5.30
C ARG A 101 2.79 1.25 5.12
N ILE A 102 1.94 1.46 4.11
CA ILE A 102 0.91 0.47 3.75
C ILE A 102 1.56 -0.83 3.29
N SER A 103 2.68 -0.78 2.56
CA SER A 103 3.46 -1.97 2.17
C SER A 103 3.97 -2.73 3.37
N ASP A 104 4.63 -2.02 4.29
CA ASP A 104 5.16 -2.63 5.50
C ASP A 104 4.02 -3.27 6.33
N LEU A 105 2.87 -2.60 6.42
CA LEU A 105 1.70 -3.14 7.10
C LEU A 105 1.13 -4.40 6.41
N ILE A 106 0.98 -4.39 5.09
CA ILE A 106 0.49 -5.55 4.32
C ILE A 106 1.45 -6.73 4.47
N HIS A 107 2.75 -6.49 4.30
CA HIS A 107 3.80 -7.49 4.46
C HIS A 107 3.76 -8.10 5.87
N ASN A 108 3.72 -7.27 6.91
CA ASN A 108 3.65 -7.73 8.31
C ASN A 108 2.39 -8.55 8.60
N MET A 109 1.26 -8.21 7.98
CA MET A 109 0.03 -8.98 8.08
C MET A 109 0.17 -10.34 7.37
N PHE A 110 0.81 -10.40 6.21
CA PHE A 110 1.13 -11.65 5.53
C PHE A 110 2.15 -12.51 6.30
N GLU A 111 3.22 -11.94 6.85
CA GLU A 111 4.15 -12.66 7.73
C GLU A 111 3.43 -13.24 8.96
N THR A 112 2.45 -12.50 9.50
CA THR A 112 1.74 -12.89 10.72
C THR A 112 0.69 -13.97 10.47
N PHE A 113 -0.06 -13.89 9.37
CA PHE A 113 -1.26 -14.71 9.13
C PHE A 113 -1.17 -15.62 7.90
N GLY A 114 -0.14 -15.45 7.07
CA GLY A 114 0.08 -16.22 5.85
C GLY A 114 -1.07 -16.12 4.84
N ASP A 115 -1.35 -17.23 4.18
CA ASP A 115 -2.35 -17.34 3.12
C ASP A 115 -3.79 -17.01 3.57
N ALA A 116 -4.08 -17.08 4.87
CA ALA A 116 -5.39 -16.74 5.42
C ALA A 116 -5.70 -15.23 5.32
N PHE A 117 -4.68 -14.36 5.36
CA PHE A 117 -4.87 -12.92 5.20
C PHE A 117 -5.33 -12.55 3.79
N PHE A 118 -4.95 -13.34 2.78
CA PHE A 118 -5.37 -13.11 1.40
C PHE A 118 -6.89 -13.03 1.25
N ASP A 119 -7.68 -13.79 2.02
CA ASP A 119 -9.15 -13.75 1.91
C ASP A 119 -9.74 -12.37 2.29
N LEU A 120 -9.00 -11.58 3.07
CA LEU A 120 -9.37 -10.21 3.45
C LEU A 120 -8.83 -9.17 2.45
N VAL A 121 -7.68 -9.44 1.83
CA VAL A 121 -7.01 -8.54 0.86
C VAL A 121 -7.48 -8.76 -0.57
N GLU A 122 -8.04 -9.92 -0.92
CA GLU A 122 -8.53 -10.25 -2.27
C GLU A 122 -9.43 -9.15 -2.88
N PRO A 123 -10.36 -8.50 -2.14
CA PRO A 123 -11.15 -7.39 -2.66
C PRO A 123 -10.35 -6.13 -3.04
N LEU A 124 -9.12 -5.97 -2.53
CA LEU A 124 -8.24 -4.83 -2.76
C LEU A 124 -7.32 -5.02 -3.98
N LEU A 125 -7.25 -6.23 -4.54
CA LEU A 125 -6.43 -6.51 -5.73
C LEU A 125 -6.65 -5.53 -6.90
N PRO A 126 -7.89 -5.08 -7.21
CA PRO A 126 -8.08 -4.07 -8.26
C PRO A 126 -7.34 -2.76 -7.97
N SER A 127 -7.27 -2.32 -6.71
CA SER A 127 -6.52 -1.13 -6.31
C SER A 127 -5.02 -1.33 -6.47
N PHE A 128 -4.49 -2.53 -6.15
CA PHE A 128 -3.07 -2.84 -6.36
C PHE A 128 -2.71 -2.83 -7.85
N VAL A 129 -3.57 -3.43 -8.69
CA VAL A 129 -3.38 -3.43 -10.15
C VAL A 129 -3.46 -2.02 -10.73
N GLN A 130 -4.30 -1.14 -10.16
CA GLN A 130 -4.39 0.26 -10.57
C GLN A 130 -3.10 1.04 -10.26
N LEU A 131 -2.44 0.76 -9.13
CA LEU A 131 -1.19 1.41 -8.73
C LEU A 131 -0.02 1.10 -9.68
N ILE A 132 0.00 -0.09 -10.28
CA ILE A 132 1.05 -0.50 -11.23
C ILE A 132 0.80 -0.05 -12.67
N ASP A 133 -0.25 0.74 -12.92
CA ASP A 133 -0.48 1.32 -14.24
C ASP A 133 0.73 2.20 -14.64
N PHE A 134 1.16 2.11 -15.90
CA PHE A 134 2.38 2.77 -16.37
C PHE A 134 2.28 4.30 -16.38
N HIS A 135 1.08 4.86 -16.30
CA HIS A 135 0.85 6.30 -16.15
C HIS A 135 1.00 6.78 -14.71
N ARG A 136 1.11 5.88 -13.74
CA ARG A 136 1.27 6.24 -12.32
C ARG A 136 2.68 6.72 -12.02
N ALA A 137 2.79 7.58 -11.01
CA ALA A 137 4.07 7.99 -10.45
C ALA A 137 4.88 6.78 -9.98
N TYR A 138 6.21 6.92 -9.99
CA TYR A 138 7.13 5.84 -9.64
C TYR A 138 6.83 5.18 -8.29
N PRO A 139 6.60 5.92 -7.18
CA PRO A 139 6.31 5.30 -5.88
C PRO A 139 5.05 4.42 -5.90
N SER A 140 3.98 4.88 -6.57
CA SER A 140 2.75 4.09 -6.73
C SER A 140 3.02 2.78 -7.44
N ARG A 141 3.77 2.79 -8.55
CA ARG A 141 4.11 1.57 -9.29
C ARG A 141 4.98 0.63 -8.44
N GLN A 142 5.92 1.18 -7.67
CA GLN A 142 6.81 0.40 -6.81
C GLN A 142 6.03 -0.35 -5.75
N TYR A 143 5.22 0.35 -4.96
CA TYR A 143 4.48 -0.29 -3.87
C TYR A 143 3.33 -1.16 -4.39
N GLY A 144 2.71 -0.80 -5.52
CA GLY A 144 1.75 -1.68 -6.19
C GLY A 144 2.38 -3.03 -6.58
N ILE A 145 3.63 -3.04 -7.04
CA ILE A 145 4.39 -4.27 -7.30
C ILE A 145 4.65 -5.01 -6.00
N CYS A 146 5.12 -4.34 -4.95
CA CYS A 146 5.37 -4.97 -3.65
C CYS A 146 4.12 -5.67 -3.09
N TYR A 147 2.94 -5.05 -3.17
CA TYR A 147 1.69 -5.66 -2.68
C TYR A 147 1.32 -6.93 -3.45
N ILE A 148 1.54 -6.93 -4.76
CA ILE A 148 1.28 -8.09 -5.62
C ILE A 148 2.32 -9.18 -5.37
N ASP A 149 3.57 -8.80 -5.14
CA ASP A 149 4.65 -9.73 -4.80
C ASP A 149 4.37 -10.45 -3.48
N ASP A 150 3.99 -9.74 -2.42
CA ASP A 150 3.53 -10.34 -1.16
C ASP A 150 2.36 -11.31 -1.38
N CYS A 151 1.39 -10.95 -2.24
CA CYS A 151 0.28 -11.85 -2.58
C CYS A 151 0.76 -13.14 -3.28
N ILE A 152 1.79 -13.06 -4.11
CA ILE A 152 2.40 -14.20 -4.80
C ILE A 152 3.22 -15.05 -3.82
N GLU A 153 4.01 -14.42 -2.96
CA GLU A 153 4.88 -15.09 -1.99
C GLU A 153 4.05 -15.86 -0.96
N PHE A 154 3.08 -15.20 -0.32
CA PHE A 154 2.35 -15.76 0.81
C PHE A 154 1.08 -16.52 0.41
N ALA A 155 0.51 -16.25 -0.77
CA ALA A 155 -0.73 -16.87 -1.23
C ALA A 155 -0.72 -17.29 -2.72
N PRO A 156 0.33 -18.00 -3.22
CA PRO A 156 0.52 -18.24 -4.65
C PRO A 156 -0.66 -18.94 -5.32
N SER A 157 -1.27 -19.92 -4.65
CA SER A 157 -2.39 -20.68 -5.21
C SER A 157 -3.70 -19.87 -5.33
N LYS A 158 -3.90 -18.88 -4.45
CA LYS A 158 -5.06 -17.98 -4.49
C LYS A 158 -4.80 -16.84 -5.47
N CYS A 159 -3.63 -16.20 -5.38
CA CYS A 159 -3.19 -15.11 -6.23
C CYS A 159 -3.12 -15.50 -7.72
N ALA A 160 -2.73 -16.75 -8.05
CA ALA A 160 -2.65 -17.23 -9.44
C ALA A 160 -3.95 -17.09 -10.25
N ARG A 161 -5.12 -16.99 -9.61
CA ARG A 161 -6.40 -16.73 -10.28
C ARG A 161 -6.46 -15.36 -10.96
N TYR A 162 -5.62 -14.43 -10.53
CA TYR A 162 -5.57 -13.04 -10.98
C TYR A 162 -4.35 -12.74 -11.87
N GLN A 163 -3.53 -13.75 -12.17
CA GLN A 163 -2.27 -13.60 -12.90
C GLN A 163 -2.39 -12.85 -14.24
N GLU A 164 -3.52 -13.00 -14.95
CA GLU A 164 -3.75 -12.33 -16.24
C GLU A 164 -3.84 -10.81 -16.09
N GLN A 165 -4.14 -10.29 -14.89
CA GLN A 165 -4.29 -8.87 -14.62
C GLN A 165 -2.94 -8.19 -14.35
N PHE A 166 -2.02 -8.86 -13.64
CA PHE A 166 -0.78 -8.23 -13.19
C PHE A 166 0.49 -8.73 -13.92
N VAL A 167 0.55 -10.00 -14.36
CA VAL A 167 1.77 -10.56 -14.98
C VAL A 167 2.21 -9.75 -16.21
N PRO A 168 1.32 -9.35 -17.14
CA PRO A 168 1.74 -8.57 -18.30
C PRO A 168 2.34 -7.21 -17.94
N VAL A 169 1.90 -6.61 -16.82
CA VAL A 169 2.38 -5.32 -16.35
C VAL A 169 3.72 -5.49 -15.65
N MET A 170 3.84 -6.44 -14.72
CA MET A 170 5.11 -6.77 -14.03
C MET A 170 6.23 -7.14 -15.01
N LEU A 171 5.92 -7.87 -16.09
CA LEU A 171 6.91 -8.18 -17.13
C LEU A 171 7.40 -6.94 -17.88
N ARG A 172 6.58 -5.90 -18.03
CA ARG A 172 7.01 -4.62 -18.60
C ARG A 172 7.88 -3.85 -17.61
N CYS A 173 7.59 -3.94 -16.31
CA CYS A 173 8.39 -3.31 -15.26
C CYS A 173 9.85 -3.82 -15.24
N LEU A 174 10.10 -5.07 -15.64
CA LEU A 174 11.47 -5.61 -15.82
C LEU A 174 12.29 -4.88 -16.91
N ALA A 175 11.63 -4.21 -17.84
CA ALA A 175 12.24 -3.45 -18.93
C ALA A 175 12.04 -1.94 -18.78
N ASP A 176 11.59 -1.49 -17.60
CA ASP A 176 11.35 -0.09 -17.27
C ASP A 176 12.68 0.66 -17.10
N GLU A 177 12.63 2.00 -17.19
CA GLU A 177 13.79 2.87 -17.04
C GLU A 177 14.31 2.91 -15.60
N TYR A 178 13.46 2.56 -14.62
CA TYR A 178 13.82 2.47 -13.21
C TYR A 178 14.38 1.07 -12.88
N PRO A 179 15.70 0.93 -12.65
CA PRO A 179 16.32 -0.36 -12.39
C PRO A 179 15.84 -1.02 -11.09
N GLU A 180 15.26 -0.26 -10.16
CA GLU A 180 14.69 -0.73 -8.90
C GLU A 180 13.56 -1.75 -9.12
N PHE A 181 12.72 -1.58 -10.14
CA PHE A 181 11.68 -2.56 -10.46
C PHE A 181 12.27 -3.92 -10.86
N ALA A 182 13.30 -3.90 -11.70
CA ALA A 182 13.99 -5.11 -12.09
C ALA A 182 14.71 -5.75 -10.89
N LYS A 183 15.33 -4.94 -10.03
CA LYS A 183 15.99 -5.44 -8.83
C LYS A 183 15.01 -6.14 -7.89
N GLN A 184 13.87 -5.50 -7.59
CA GLN A 184 12.83 -6.05 -6.71
C GLN A 184 12.33 -7.41 -7.23
N LEU A 185 11.80 -7.43 -8.46
CA LEU A 185 11.23 -8.65 -9.05
C LEU A 185 12.24 -9.80 -9.17
N LEU A 186 13.52 -9.49 -9.38
CA LEU A 186 14.58 -10.50 -9.52
C LEU A 186 15.13 -10.99 -8.17
N THR A 187 15.12 -10.19 -7.10
CA THR A 187 15.54 -10.65 -5.77
C THR A 187 14.53 -11.65 -5.19
N ASP A 188 13.25 -11.41 -5.40
CA ASP A 188 12.17 -12.20 -4.76
C ASP A 188 11.98 -13.54 -5.49
N SER A 189 12.25 -13.55 -6.81
CA SER A 189 12.37 -14.78 -7.62
C SER A 189 13.51 -15.73 -7.19
N GLY A 190 14.45 -15.26 -6.36
CA GLY A 190 15.68 -15.98 -6.00
C GLY A 190 15.60 -16.82 -4.71
N ASN A 191 14.59 -16.61 -3.86
CA ASN A 191 14.44 -17.31 -2.57
C ASN A 191 13.43 -18.48 -2.60
N GLY A 192 12.80 -18.71 -3.75
CA GLY A 192 11.77 -19.74 -3.95
C GLY A 192 12.26 -21.05 -4.59
N CYS A 193 13.42 -21.59 -4.21
CA CYS A 193 13.83 -22.95 -4.58
C CYS A 193 14.61 -23.69 -3.50
#